data_AF-A0A0C3A2M7-F1
#
_entry.id   AF-A0A0C3A2M7-F1
#
_cell.length_a   1.000
_cell.length_b   1.000
_cell.length_c   1.000
_cell.angle_alpha   90.00
_cell.angle_beta   90.00
_cell.angle_gamma   90.00
#
_symmetry.space_group_name_H-M   'P 1'
#
loop_
_entity.id
_entity.type
_entity.pdbx_description
1 polymer ?
#
loop_
_entity_poly.entity_id
_entity_poly.type
_entity_poly.pdbx_seq_one_letter_code
_entity_poly.pdbx_strand_id
1 'polypeptide(L)'
;MNKIIQNAIYNKNWTECLQIGYFLNDYGEIQIEQFLPTTKKVPKVLPKQITSLAQAFKGNENESIDGIQYWDTSKVTNISSMFSNAYTFNQPIGNWNTSNVTNMAGMFFGASNFNQNISMWNTSNIENMSHMFYYAKNFNQPIGNWDTSNVINMSRMFYEAKNFNQPIGNWNTSNVTDMCAMFDGAESFNQPIGNWDTSNVRNMSGMFFGAYNFNQNVSMWDVSKVTSMESMFYGAENFNQDLSNWNTSNVWKWSQRINVSNTNWKKQYWPKFSKTTS
;
A
#
# COMPACT_ATOMS: atom_id res chain seq x y z
N MET A 1 13.96 21.40 -13.02
CA MET A 1 12.85 21.96 -13.82
C MET A 1 12.50 20.91 -14.87
N ASN A 2 11.26 20.42 -14.85
CA ASN A 2 10.77 19.44 -15.82
C ASN A 2 10.97 19.94 -17.25
N LYS A 3 11.48 19.07 -18.13
CA LYS A 3 11.68 19.38 -19.55
C LYS A 3 10.64 18.63 -20.37
N ILE A 4 9.66 19.36 -20.92
CA ILE A 4 8.66 18.80 -21.82
C ILE A 4 9.37 18.23 -23.06
N ILE A 5 9.07 16.98 -23.40
CA ILE A 5 9.59 16.31 -24.60
C ILE A 5 8.50 16.22 -25.67
N GLN A 6 7.27 15.94 -25.24
CA GLN A 6 6.11 15.83 -26.12
C GLN A 6 4.86 16.28 -25.38
N ASN A 7 4.07 17.16 -25.98
CA ASN A 7 2.78 17.59 -25.41
C ASN A 7 1.68 16.56 -25.68
N ALA A 8 0.74 16.42 -24.74
CA ALA A 8 -0.46 15.64 -24.97
C ALA A 8 -1.38 16.30 -26.01
N ILE A 9 -2.05 15.50 -26.83
CA ILE A 9 -3.11 15.94 -27.75
C ILE A 9 -4.38 15.17 -27.42
N TYR A 10 -5.50 15.87 -27.32
CA TYR A 10 -6.81 15.30 -27.03
C TYR A 10 -7.79 15.54 -28.18
N ASN A 11 -8.84 14.73 -28.22
CA ASN A 11 -9.99 14.99 -29.08
C ASN A 11 -10.81 16.19 -28.55
N LYS A 12 -11.76 16.69 -29.36
CA LYS A 12 -12.49 17.94 -29.08
C LYS A 12 -13.27 17.94 -27.76
N ASN A 13 -13.69 16.77 -27.27
CA ASN A 13 -14.46 16.64 -26.04
C ASN A 13 -13.61 16.24 -24.83
N TRP A 14 -12.28 16.20 -24.96
CA TRP A 14 -11.35 15.93 -23.86
C TRP A 14 -11.55 14.57 -23.16
N THR A 15 -12.04 13.57 -23.90
CA THR A 15 -12.26 12.21 -23.36
C THR A 15 -11.29 11.18 -23.94
N GLU A 16 -10.60 11.50 -25.03
CA GLU A 16 -9.63 10.60 -25.66
C GLU A 16 -8.31 11.32 -25.86
N CYS A 17 -7.24 10.76 -25.32
CA CYS A 17 -5.89 11.16 -25.63
C CYS A 17 -5.51 10.55 -26.99
N LEU A 18 -5.16 11.42 -27.94
CA LEU A 18 -4.73 11.07 -29.28
C LEU A 18 -3.19 10.95 -29.38
N GLN A 19 -2.48 11.68 -28.53
CA GLN A 19 -1.02 11.63 -28.40
C GLN A 19 -0.65 11.76 -26.93
N ILE A 20 0.12 10.80 -26.41
CA ILE A 20 0.59 10.80 -25.02
C ILE A 20 1.62 11.92 -24.84
N GLY A 21 1.39 12.81 -23.88
CA GLY A 21 2.37 13.80 -23.45
C GLY A 21 3.33 13.22 -22.42
N TYR A 22 4.58 13.64 -22.43
CA TYR A 22 5.60 13.22 -21.48
C TYR A 22 6.79 14.18 -21.41
N PHE A 23 7.49 14.13 -20.28
CA PHE A 23 8.58 15.04 -19.92
C PHE A 23 9.69 14.31 -19.18
N LEU A 24 10.89 14.89 -19.18
CA LEU A 24 11.97 14.48 -18.27
C LEU A 24 11.74 15.14 -16.92
N ASN A 25 11.52 14.34 -15.87
CA ASN A 25 11.33 14.83 -14.51
C ASN A 25 12.68 15.09 -13.80
N ASP A 26 12.62 15.71 -12.62
CA ASP A 26 13.82 16.05 -11.84
C ASP A 26 14.57 14.83 -11.28
N TYR A 27 13.99 13.62 -11.37
CA TYR A 27 14.63 12.34 -11.02
C TYR A 27 15.31 11.66 -12.22
N GLY A 28 15.28 12.28 -13.40
CA GLY A 28 15.84 11.72 -14.63
C GLY A 28 14.96 10.65 -15.30
N GLU A 29 13.71 10.50 -14.87
CA GLU A 29 12.75 9.59 -15.50
C GLU A 29 12.05 10.29 -16.66
N ILE A 30 11.69 9.53 -17.71
CA ILE A 30 10.77 10.00 -18.73
C ILE A 30 9.36 9.63 -18.29
N GLN A 31 8.64 10.63 -17.78
CA GLN A 31 7.34 10.47 -17.15
C GLN A 31 6.20 10.97 -18.05
N ILE A 32 5.10 10.21 -18.08
CA ILE A 32 3.86 10.63 -18.73
C ILE A 32 3.24 11.85 -18.02
N GLU A 33 2.73 12.79 -18.79
CA GLU A 33 1.82 13.83 -18.30
C GLU A 33 0.53 13.20 -17.77
N GLN A 34 0.07 13.62 -16.59
CA GLN A 34 -1.20 13.15 -16.04
C GLN A 34 -2.33 13.35 -17.05
N PHE A 35 -3.06 12.28 -17.35
CA PHE A 35 -4.25 12.33 -18.20
C PHE A 35 -5.37 13.07 -17.48
N LEU A 36 -6.23 13.74 -18.25
CA LEU A 36 -7.43 14.39 -17.69
C LEU A 36 -8.30 13.35 -16.98
N PRO A 37 -8.99 13.69 -15.87
CA PRO A 37 -9.91 12.79 -15.16
C PRO A 37 -10.94 12.10 -16.07
N THR A 38 -11.38 12.80 -17.13
CA THR A 38 -12.36 12.35 -18.12
C THR A 38 -11.80 11.43 -19.20
N THR A 39 -10.49 11.16 -19.22
CA THR A 39 -9.83 10.37 -20.28
C THR A 39 -10.23 8.90 -20.17
N LYS A 40 -11.05 8.43 -21.11
CA LYS A 40 -11.51 7.03 -21.21
C LYS A 40 -10.80 6.23 -22.29
N LYS A 41 -9.93 6.87 -23.07
CA LYS A 41 -9.16 6.22 -24.13
C LYS A 41 -7.80 6.88 -24.32
N VAL A 42 -6.79 6.06 -24.55
CA VAL A 42 -5.40 6.48 -24.81
C VAL A 42 -4.83 5.72 -26.01
N PRO A 43 -3.72 6.16 -26.60
CA PRO A 43 -3.04 5.41 -27.64
C PRO A 43 -2.62 4.02 -27.14
N LYS A 44 -2.82 2.99 -27.97
CA LYS A 44 -2.50 1.60 -27.63
C LYS A 44 -1.01 1.33 -27.47
N VAL A 45 -0.16 2.18 -28.04
CA VAL A 45 1.30 2.06 -27.97
C VAL A 45 1.82 3.06 -26.95
N LEU A 46 2.39 2.53 -25.86
CA LEU A 46 3.18 3.32 -24.92
C LEU A 46 4.52 3.70 -25.59
N PRO A 47 4.94 4.99 -25.59
CA PRO A 47 6.25 5.35 -26.13
C PRO A 47 7.37 4.57 -25.41
N LYS A 48 8.25 3.92 -26.18
CA LYS A 48 9.27 2.97 -25.67
C LYS A 48 10.32 3.55 -24.72
N GLN A 49 10.29 4.86 -24.52
CA GLN A 49 11.21 5.60 -23.66
C GLN A 49 10.58 5.98 -22.32
N ILE A 50 9.26 5.80 -22.15
CA ILE A 50 8.60 6.02 -20.86
C ILE A 50 9.18 5.06 -19.82
N THR A 51 9.65 5.62 -18.72
CA THR A 51 10.11 4.87 -17.55
C THR A 51 9.22 5.12 -16.33
N SER A 52 8.35 6.15 -16.36
CA SER A 52 7.48 6.50 -15.24
C SER A 52 6.05 6.74 -15.68
N LEU A 53 5.13 6.00 -15.06
CA LEU A 53 3.68 6.18 -15.16
C LEU A 53 3.13 6.87 -13.90
N ALA A 54 4.00 7.50 -13.11
CA ALA A 54 3.62 8.14 -11.87
C ALA A 54 2.48 9.15 -12.11
N GLN A 55 1.41 9.00 -11.34
CA GLN A 55 0.20 9.83 -11.39
C GLN A 55 -0.57 9.85 -12.74
N ALA A 56 -0.25 8.98 -13.70
CA ALA A 56 -0.78 9.06 -15.07
C ALA A 56 -2.32 9.13 -15.11
N PHE A 57 -3.03 8.35 -14.29
CA PHE A 57 -4.50 8.33 -14.20
C PHE A 57 -5.01 8.75 -12.82
N LYS A 58 -4.26 9.60 -12.11
CA LYS A 58 -4.68 10.14 -10.83
C LYS A 58 -6.01 10.89 -11.00
N GLY A 59 -7.01 10.50 -10.23
CA GLY A 59 -8.36 11.07 -10.25
C GLY A 59 -9.19 10.67 -11.46
N ASN A 60 -8.81 9.63 -12.22
CA ASN A 60 -9.60 9.20 -13.37
C ASN A 60 -11.01 8.74 -12.96
N GLU A 61 -12.02 9.19 -13.69
CA GLU A 61 -13.44 9.00 -13.34
C GLU A 61 -14.06 7.78 -14.01
N ASN A 62 -13.29 7.06 -14.85
CA ASN A 62 -13.81 5.96 -15.65
C ASN A 62 -13.50 4.60 -15.01
N GLU A 63 -14.44 3.66 -15.14
CA GLU A 63 -14.22 2.27 -14.73
C GLU A 63 -13.12 1.58 -15.55
N SER A 64 -13.00 1.96 -16.82
CA SER A 64 -12.02 1.45 -17.76
C SER A 64 -11.51 2.53 -18.71
N ILE A 65 -10.26 2.38 -19.14
CA ILE A 65 -9.58 3.24 -20.11
C ILE A 65 -9.13 2.35 -21.29
N ASP A 66 -9.75 2.53 -22.46
CA ASP A 66 -9.35 1.79 -23.66
C ASP A 66 -7.94 2.20 -24.10
N GLY A 67 -7.08 1.23 -24.37
CA GLY A 67 -5.71 1.44 -24.81
C GLY A 67 -4.66 0.96 -23.81
N ILE A 68 -4.92 1.10 -22.50
CA ILE A 68 -3.92 0.78 -21.46
C ILE A 68 -3.61 -0.72 -21.38
N GLN A 69 -4.54 -1.57 -21.81
CA GLN A 69 -4.37 -3.03 -21.82
C GLN A 69 -3.33 -3.50 -22.84
N TYR A 70 -2.91 -2.63 -23.78
CA TYR A 70 -1.92 -2.93 -24.82
C TYR A 70 -0.53 -2.36 -24.51
N TRP A 71 -0.37 -1.63 -23.41
CA TRP A 71 0.91 -1.00 -23.08
C TRP A 71 1.97 -2.03 -22.70
N ASP A 72 3.15 -1.90 -23.33
CA ASP A 72 4.35 -2.59 -22.92
C ASP A 72 4.99 -1.86 -21.73
N THR A 73 4.71 -2.31 -20.52
CA THR A 73 5.23 -1.71 -19.28
C THR A 73 6.61 -2.22 -18.89
N SER A 74 7.28 -3.03 -19.73
CA SER A 74 8.53 -3.72 -19.36
C SER A 74 9.68 -2.79 -18.98
N LYS A 75 9.65 -1.51 -19.37
CA LYS A 75 10.66 -0.50 -19.01
C LYS A 75 10.25 0.44 -17.88
N VAL A 76 9.02 0.31 -17.38
CA VAL A 76 8.50 1.20 -16.36
C VAL A 76 9.10 0.81 -15.00
N THR A 77 9.68 1.79 -14.32
CA THR A 77 10.27 1.63 -12.98
C THR A 77 9.38 2.23 -11.89
N ASN A 78 8.50 3.16 -12.25
CA ASN A 78 7.70 3.93 -11.29
C ASN A 78 6.23 3.97 -11.73
N ILE A 79 5.34 3.42 -10.89
CA ILE A 79 3.88 3.47 -11.07
C ILE A 79 3.18 4.12 -9.86
N SER A 80 3.93 4.89 -9.08
CA SER A 80 3.42 5.53 -7.87
C SER A 80 2.23 6.43 -8.16
N SER A 81 1.18 6.31 -7.34
CA SER A 81 -0.06 7.09 -7.44
C SER A 81 -0.76 7.03 -8.82
N MET A 82 -0.45 6.05 -9.68
CA MET A 82 -0.96 5.98 -11.05
C MET A 82 -2.49 6.04 -11.12
N PHE A 83 -3.20 5.37 -10.21
CA PHE A 83 -4.67 5.38 -10.11
C PHE A 83 -5.16 6.00 -8.80
N SER A 84 -4.36 6.90 -8.20
CA SER A 84 -4.75 7.56 -6.96
C SER A 84 -6.04 8.36 -7.14
N ASN A 85 -7.04 8.14 -6.29
CA ASN A 85 -8.40 8.69 -6.32
C ASN A 85 -9.19 8.35 -7.59
N ALA A 86 -8.82 7.31 -8.33
CA ALA A 86 -9.61 6.79 -9.44
C ALA A 86 -10.74 5.89 -8.88
N TYR A 87 -11.74 6.51 -8.23
CA TYR A 87 -12.74 5.82 -7.40
C TYR A 87 -13.49 4.69 -8.11
N THR A 88 -13.78 4.87 -9.40
CA THR A 88 -14.57 3.94 -10.23
C THR A 88 -13.70 2.91 -10.94
N PHE A 89 -12.38 3.12 -11.04
CA PHE A 89 -11.47 2.29 -11.83
C PHE A 89 -11.46 0.84 -11.33
N ASN A 90 -11.74 -0.09 -12.25
CA ASN A 90 -11.74 -1.52 -11.95
C ASN A 90 -11.40 -2.37 -13.19
N GLN A 91 -10.61 -1.84 -14.12
CA GLN A 91 -10.20 -2.56 -15.33
C GLN A 91 -9.09 -3.58 -15.05
N PRO A 92 -9.14 -4.79 -15.65
CA PRO A 92 -8.05 -5.76 -15.54
C PRO A 92 -6.70 -5.21 -16.05
N ILE A 93 -5.69 -5.25 -15.18
CA ILE A 93 -4.30 -4.83 -15.45
C ILE A 93 -3.26 -5.87 -14.99
N GLY A 94 -3.71 -7.09 -14.68
CA GLY A 94 -2.84 -8.17 -14.19
C GLY A 94 -1.79 -8.64 -15.20
N ASN A 95 -1.94 -8.31 -16.49
CA ASN A 95 -1.02 -8.70 -17.56
C ASN A 95 0.18 -7.75 -17.74
N TRP A 96 0.26 -6.66 -16.97
CA TRP A 96 1.40 -5.74 -17.05
C TRP A 96 2.69 -6.41 -16.56
N ASN A 97 3.79 -6.11 -17.24
CA ASN A 97 5.11 -6.49 -16.79
C ASN A 97 5.59 -5.49 -15.74
N THR A 98 5.68 -5.91 -14.48
CA THR A 98 6.14 -5.10 -13.35
C THR A 98 7.57 -5.43 -12.91
N SER A 99 8.31 -6.26 -13.66
CA SER A 99 9.62 -6.77 -13.24
C SER A 99 10.69 -5.70 -13.01
N ASN A 100 10.56 -4.53 -13.64
CA ASN A 100 11.48 -3.39 -13.43
C ASN A 100 10.92 -2.33 -12.48
N VAL A 101 9.69 -2.49 -11.99
CA VAL A 101 9.08 -1.52 -11.07
C VAL A 101 9.78 -1.61 -9.72
N THR A 102 10.15 -0.45 -9.16
CA THR A 102 10.73 -0.32 -7.82
C THR A 102 9.83 0.45 -6.86
N ASN A 103 8.91 1.28 -7.39
CA ASN A 103 8.01 2.13 -6.61
C ASN A 103 6.55 1.97 -7.01
N MET A 104 5.72 1.49 -6.06
CA MET A 104 4.26 1.32 -6.18
C MET A 104 3.49 2.18 -5.17
N ALA A 105 4.16 3.15 -4.53
CA ALA A 105 3.56 3.92 -3.45
C ALA A 105 2.26 4.61 -3.88
N GLY A 106 1.18 4.39 -3.13
CA GLY A 106 -0.12 5.01 -3.37
C GLY A 106 -0.79 4.64 -4.70
N MET A 107 -0.35 3.59 -5.41
CA MET A 107 -0.86 3.27 -6.77
C MET A 107 -2.39 3.24 -6.85
N PHE A 108 -3.06 2.67 -5.86
CA PHE A 108 -4.53 2.58 -5.74
C PHE A 108 -5.07 3.36 -4.53
N PHE A 109 -4.34 4.37 -4.04
CA PHE A 109 -4.83 5.25 -2.97
C PHE A 109 -6.21 5.79 -3.35
N GLY A 110 -7.25 5.56 -2.56
CA GLY A 110 -8.61 6.02 -2.82
C GLY A 110 -9.33 5.36 -4.01
N ALA A 111 -8.74 4.37 -4.69
CA ALA A 111 -9.41 3.63 -5.76
C ALA A 111 -10.41 2.61 -5.17
N SER A 112 -11.50 3.12 -4.58
CA SER A 112 -12.41 2.36 -3.72
C SER A 112 -13.03 1.13 -4.39
N ASN A 113 -13.27 1.17 -5.70
CA ASN A 113 -13.88 0.06 -6.44
C ASN A 113 -12.86 -0.96 -6.97
N PHE A 114 -11.57 -0.65 -6.93
CA PHE A 114 -10.55 -1.52 -7.52
C PHE A 114 -10.47 -2.86 -6.79
N ASN A 115 -10.70 -3.95 -7.52
CA ASN A 115 -10.63 -5.31 -7.01
C ASN A 115 -10.18 -6.31 -8.10
N GLN A 116 -9.26 -5.90 -8.97
CA GLN A 116 -8.79 -6.74 -10.07
C GLN A 116 -7.59 -7.59 -9.70
N ASN A 117 -7.53 -8.80 -10.25
CA ASN A 117 -6.46 -9.74 -9.98
C ASN A 117 -5.11 -9.21 -10.50
N ILE A 118 -4.16 -9.05 -9.57
CA ILE A 118 -2.78 -8.61 -9.77
C ILE A 118 -1.76 -9.59 -9.17
N SER A 119 -2.17 -10.83 -8.94
CA SER A 119 -1.33 -11.90 -8.39
C SER A 119 -0.12 -12.23 -9.27
N MET A 120 -0.20 -11.96 -10.58
CA MET A 120 0.88 -12.27 -11.53
C MET A 120 1.97 -11.18 -11.60
N TRP A 121 1.83 -10.08 -10.87
CA TRP A 121 2.85 -9.05 -10.83
C TRP A 121 4.12 -9.56 -10.17
N ASN A 122 5.26 -9.27 -10.79
CA ASN A 122 6.57 -9.46 -10.19
C ASN A 122 6.87 -8.26 -9.29
N THR A 123 6.99 -8.49 -7.97
CA THR A 123 7.27 -7.48 -6.95
C THR A 123 8.68 -7.57 -6.38
N SER A 124 9.55 -8.43 -6.91
CA SER A 124 10.88 -8.70 -6.35
C SER A 124 11.78 -7.47 -6.28
N ASN A 125 11.55 -6.44 -7.10
CA ASN A 125 12.34 -5.20 -7.10
C ASN A 125 11.67 -4.05 -6.32
N ILE A 126 10.53 -4.28 -5.66
CA ILE A 126 9.77 -3.21 -5.00
C ILE A 126 10.37 -2.88 -3.63
N GLU A 127 10.69 -1.61 -3.44
CA GLU A 127 11.22 -1.09 -2.17
C GLU A 127 10.13 -0.35 -1.35
N ASN A 128 9.15 0.23 -2.03
CA ASN A 128 8.12 1.07 -1.40
C ASN A 128 6.70 0.67 -1.82
N MET A 129 5.94 0.13 -0.85
CA MET A 129 4.52 -0.22 -0.98
C MET A 129 3.61 0.67 -0.12
N SER A 130 4.15 1.76 0.44
CA SER A 130 3.38 2.65 1.31
C SER A 130 2.12 3.17 0.62
N HIS A 131 1.02 3.22 1.35
CA HIS A 131 -0.28 3.69 0.87
C HIS A 131 -0.88 2.95 -0.34
N MET A 132 -0.32 1.82 -0.80
CA MET A 132 -0.69 1.21 -2.08
C MET A 132 -2.20 0.97 -2.24
N PHE A 133 -2.88 0.48 -1.19
CA PHE A 133 -4.32 0.22 -1.14
C PHE A 133 -5.05 1.08 -0.09
N TYR A 134 -4.48 2.25 0.25
CA TYR A 134 -5.09 3.20 1.18
C TYR A 134 -6.51 3.57 0.71
N TYR A 135 -7.56 3.39 1.51
CA TYR A 135 -8.97 3.55 1.13
C TYR A 135 -9.44 2.72 -0.08
N ALA A 136 -8.73 1.69 -0.52
CA ALA A 136 -9.19 0.75 -1.55
C ALA A 136 -10.19 -0.26 -0.96
N LYS A 137 -11.37 0.24 -0.56
CA LYS A 137 -12.34 -0.46 0.30
C LYS A 137 -12.73 -1.85 -0.21
N ASN A 138 -12.86 -2.04 -1.52
CA ASN A 138 -13.30 -3.30 -2.12
C ASN A 138 -12.16 -4.30 -2.41
N PHE A 139 -10.89 -3.88 -2.30
CA PHE A 139 -9.77 -4.72 -2.69
C PHE A 139 -9.62 -5.95 -1.79
N ASN A 140 -9.66 -7.15 -2.38
CA ASN A 140 -9.51 -8.41 -1.66
C ASN A 140 -8.93 -9.51 -2.57
N GLN A 141 -7.93 -9.19 -3.40
CA GLN A 141 -7.34 -10.13 -4.37
C GLN A 141 -6.09 -10.84 -3.81
N PRO A 142 -5.84 -12.09 -4.21
CA PRO A 142 -4.76 -12.90 -3.64
C PRO A 142 -3.38 -12.34 -4.03
N ILE A 143 -2.71 -11.73 -3.06
CA ILE A 143 -1.35 -11.15 -3.20
C ILE A 143 -0.33 -11.84 -2.28
N GLY A 144 -0.69 -12.99 -1.70
CA GLY A 144 0.17 -13.75 -0.80
C GLY A 144 1.43 -14.32 -1.46
N ASN A 145 1.46 -14.37 -2.79
CA ASN A 145 2.59 -14.85 -3.59
C ASN A 145 3.58 -13.75 -3.97
N TRP A 146 3.33 -12.50 -3.59
CA TRP A 146 4.26 -11.40 -3.83
C TRP A 146 5.57 -11.59 -3.07
N ASP A 147 6.68 -11.32 -3.75
CA ASP A 147 7.99 -11.20 -3.14
C ASP A 147 8.11 -9.81 -2.51
N THR A 148 8.22 -9.76 -1.18
CA THR A 148 8.38 -8.52 -0.41
C THR A 148 9.78 -8.38 0.18
N SER A 149 10.73 -9.23 -0.21
CA SER A 149 12.06 -9.29 0.41
C SER A 149 12.85 -7.99 0.32
N ASN A 150 12.59 -7.14 -0.67
CA ASN A 150 13.22 -5.83 -0.83
C ASN A 150 12.40 -4.66 -0.27
N VAL A 151 11.21 -4.91 0.26
CA VAL A 151 10.31 -3.84 0.73
C VAL A 151 10.82 -3.26 2.05
N ILE A 152 10.96 -1.93 2.09
CA ILE A 152 11.43 -1.18 3.25
C ILE A 152 10.26 -0.49 3.97
N ASN A 153 9.25 -0.04 3.21
CA ASN A 153 8.12 0.75 3.73
C ASN A 153 6.77 0.14 3.32
N MET A 154 5.98 -0.26 4.32
CA MET A 154 4.60 -0.76 4.18
C MET A 154 3.58 0.13 4.91
N SER A 155 3.98 1.34 5.32
CA SER A 155 3.11 2.25 6.08
C SER A 155 1.80 2.51 5.33
N ARG A 156 0.69 2.36 6.04
CA ARG A 156 -0.67 2.61 5.57
C ARG A 156 -1.06 1.85 4.29
N MET A 157 -0.41 0.72 3.99
CA MET A 157 -0.66 -0.04 2.77
C MET A 157 -2.13 -0.46 2.63
N PHE A 158 -2.78 -0.90 3.71
CA PHE A 158 -4.19 -1.34 3.75
C PHE A 158 -5.05 -0.47 4.67
N TYR A 159 -4.63 0.77 4.93
CA TYR A 159 -5.41 1.72 5.72
C TYR A 159 -6.81 1.86 5.12
N GLU A 160 -7.86 1.56 5.90
CA GLU A 160 -9.27 1.60 5.51
C GLU A 160 -9.62 0.72 4.28
N ALA A 161 -8.81 -0.31 3.99
CA ALA A 161 -9.11 -1.35 3.02
C ALA A 161 -10.07 -2.39 3.66
N LYS A 162 -11.30 -1.96 3.92
CA LYS A 162 -12.28 -2.65 4.79
C LYS A 162 -12.49 -4.14 4.48
N ASN A 163 -12.48 -4.52 3.21
CA ASN A 163 -12.74 -5.90 2.77
C ASN A 163 -11.48 -6.79 2.68
N PHE A 164 -10.28 -6.23 2.85
CA PHE A 164 -9.06 -6.97 2.65
C PHE A 164 -8.87 -8.05 3.74
N ASN A 165 -8.77 -9.32 3.33
CA ASN A 165 -8.56 -10.44 4.23
C ASN A 165 -7.82 -11.61 3.55
N GLN A 166 -6.81 -11.29 2.73
CA GLN A 166 -6.05 -12.31 1.97
C GLN A 166 -4.83 -12.81 2.74
N PRO A 167 -4.47 -14.11 2.60
CA PRO A 167 -3.34 -14.68 3.32
C PRO A 167 -2.02 -14.06 2.84
N ILE A 168 -1.35 -13.35 3.73
CA ILE A 168 -0.06 -12.67 3.50
C ILE A 168 1.03 -13.10 4.50
N GLY A 169 0.78 -14.19 5.23
CA GLY A 169 1.71 -14.70 6.25
C GLY A 169 3.08 -15.15 5.70
N ASN A 170 3.17 -15.39 4.39
CA ASN A 170 4.41 -15.81 3.71
C ASN A 170 5.28 -14.64 3.23
N TRP A 171 4.86 -13.39 3.42
CA TRP A 171 5.67 -12.23 3.06
C TRP A 171 6.96 -12.19 3.88
N ASN A 172 8.06 -11.86 3.21
CA ASN A 172 9.33 -11.58 3.86
C ASN A 172 9.34 -10.11 4.31
N THR A 173 9.29 -9.87 5.62
CA THR A 173 9.28 -8.53 6.21
C THR A 173 10.61 -8.11 6.84
N SER A 174 11.67 -8.91 6.67
CA SER A 174 12.96 -8.70 7.35
C SER A 174 13.61 -7.35 7.07
N ASN A 175 13.34 -6.74 5.91
CA ASN A 175 13.85 -5.41 5.54
C ASN A 175 12.90 -4.25 5.89
N VAL A 176 11.68 -4.55 6.36
CA VAL A 176 10.67 -3.53 6.62
C VAL A 176 11.03 -2.74 7.88
N THR A 177 11.00 -1.41 7.77
CA THR A 177 11.29 -0.49 8.88
C THR A 177 10.06 0.28 9.34
N ASP A 178 9.03 0.41 8.50
CA ASP A 178 7.80 1.17 8.80
C ASP A 178 6.54 0.39 8.43
N MET A 179 5.72 0.10 9.45
CA MET A 179 4.40 -0.54 9.36
C MET A 179 3.30 0.35 9.97
N CYS A 180 3.57 1.65 10.12
CA CYS A 180 2.63 2.62 10.68
C CYS A 180 1.27 2.53 9.99
N ALA A 181 0.22 2.29 10.78
CA ALA A 181 -1.17 2.24 10.37
C ALA A 181 -1.45 1.32 9.16
N MET A 182 -0.66 0.25 8.99
CA MET A 182 -0.75 -0.65 7.85
C MET A 182 -2.14 -1.27 7.67
N PHE A 183 -2.81 -1.66 8.75
CA PHE A 183 -4.16 -2.25 8.78
C PHE A 183 -5.15 -1.40 9.59
N ASP A 184 -4.88 -0.11 9.79
CA ASP A 184 -5.81 0.80 10.47
C ASP A 184 -7.13 0.83 9.69
N GLY A 185 -8.26 0.51 10.33
CA GLY A 185 -9.57 0.42 9.70
C GLY A 185 -9.72 -0.72 8.68
N ALA A 186 -8.81 -1.69 8.62
CA ALA A 186 -8.95 -2.91 7.82
C ALA A 186 -9.89 -3.91 8.51
N GLU A 187 -11.17 -3.56 8.58
CA GLU A 187 -12.18 -4.21 9.44
C GLU A 187 -12.26 -5.73 9.28
N SER A 188 -12.09 -6.26 8.07
CA SER A 188 -12.17 -7.71 7.78
C SER A 188 -10.88 -8.49 8.03
N PHE A 189 -9.74 -7.81 8.22
CA PHE A 189 -8.44 -8.48 8.23
C PHE A 189 -8.23 -9.33 9.49
N ASN A 190 -8.00 -10.63 9.31
CA ASN A 190 -7.73 -11.56 10.41
C ASN A 190 -6.82 -12.74 9.96
N GLN A 191 -5.81 -12.46 9.14
CA GLN A 191 -4.93 -13.50 8.57
C GLN A 191 -3.67 -13.71 9.41
N PRO A 192 -3.17 -14.96 9.52
CA PRO A 192 -2.02 -15.27 10.36
C PRO A 192 -0.76 -14.59 9.83
N ILE A 193 -0.19 -13.69 10.64
CA ILE A 193 1.04 -12.92 10.35
C ILE A 193 2.07 -13.05 11.48
N GLY A 194 1.90 -14.02 12.38
CA GLY A 194 2.81 -14.26 13.50
C GLY A 194 4.23 -14.65 13.11
N ASN A 195 4.43 -15.11 11.86
CA ASN A 195 5.72 -15.53 11.32
C ASN A 195 6.52 -14.38 10.67
N TRP A 196 5.98 -13.17 10.63
CA TRP A 196 6.71 -12.02 10.10
C TRP A 196 7.94 -11.69 10.95
N ASP A 197 9.05 -11.40 10.28
CA ASP A 197 10.24 -10.83 10.92
C ASP A 197 10.03 -9.32 11.10
N THR A 198 9.87 -8.90 12.35
CA THR A 198 9.69 -7.49 12.72
C THR A 198 10.95 -6.86 13.33
N SER A 199 12.09 -7.58 13.33
CA SER A 199 13.30 -7.21 14.05
C SER A 199 13.95 -5.90 13.57
N ASN A 200 13.56 -5.39 12.39
CA ASN A 200 14.00 -4.11 11.84
C ASN A 200 12.94 -2.98 11.90
N VAL A 201 11.71 -3.31 12.31
CA VAL A 201 10.62 -2.34 12.36
C VAL A 201 10.87 -1.30 13.46
N ARG A 202 10.68 -0.03 13.11
CA ARG A 202 10.81 1.13 14.02
C ARG A 202 9.46 1.72 14.40
N ASN A 203 8.49 1.69 13.49
CA ASN A 203 7.19 2.31 13.67
C ASN A 203 6.04 1.32 13.42
N MET A 204 5.20 1.13 14.44
CA MET A 204 3.96 0.34 14.41
C MET A 204 2.76 1.16 14.94
N SER A 205 2.86 2.50 15.02
CA SER A 205 1.76 3.35 15.46
C SER A 205 0.49 3.04 14.66
N GLY A 206 -0.62 2.80 15.36
CA GLY A 206 -1.92 2.54 14.77
C GLY A 206 -2.01 1.30 13.88
N MET A 207 -1.04 0.38 13.88
CA MET A 207 -0.97 -0.72 12.90
C MET A 207 -2.29 -1.50 12.75
N PHE A 208 -3.04 -1.71 13.84
CA PHE A 208 -4.33 -2.39 13.90
C PHE A 208 -5.43 -1.51 14.51
N PHE A 209 -5.29 -0.18 14.47
CA PHE A 209 -6.31 0.72 14.98
C PHE A 209 -7.64 0.45 14.23
N GLY A 210 -8.75 0.25 14.94
CA GLY A 210 -10.04 -0.06 14.31
C GLY A 210 -10.10 -1.35 13.47
N ALA A 211 -9.08 -2.23 13.53
CA ALA A 211 -9.11 -3.53 12.85
C ALA A 211 -9.95 -4.53 13.66
N TYR A 212 -11.27 -4.33 13.66
CA TYR A 212 -12.22 -4.99 14.57
C TYR A 212 -12.06 -6.51 14.67
N ASN A 213 -11.84 -7.20 13.53
CA ASN A 213 -11.76 -8.65 13.48
C ASN A 213 -10.37 -9.24 13.78
N PHE A 214 -9.33 -8.41 13.88
CA PHE A 214 -7.97 -8.91 14.03
C PHE A 214 -7.75 -9.55 15.40
N ASN A 215 -7.42 -10.84 15.43
CA ASN A 215 -7.11 -11.58 16.66
C ASN A 215 -6.04 -12.66 16.44
N GLN A 216 -5.08 -12.42 15.55
CA GLN A 216 -4.03 -13.39 15.24
C GLN A 216 -2.87 -13.28 16.21
N ASN A 217 -2.25 -14.42 16.51
CA ASN A 217 -1.11 -14.48 17.41
C ASN A 217 0.12 -13.77 16.81
N VAL A 218 0.59 -12.73 17.50
CA VAL A 218 1.77 -11.93 17.18
C VAL A 218 2.79 -11.90 18.34
N SER A 219 2.68 -12.83 19.29
CA SER A 219 3.54 -12.88 20.47
C SER A 219 5.01 -13.13 20.16
N MET A 220 5.30 -13.73 19.00
CA MET A 220 6.65 -14.06 18.52
C MET A 220 7.38 -12.91 17.81
N TRP A 221 6.70 -11.77 17.59
CA TRP A 221 7.33 -10.61 16.96
C TRP A 221 8.48 -10.05 17.81
N ASP A 222 9.64 -9.84 17.17
CA ASP A 222 10.71 -9.06 17.76
C ASP A 222 10.40 -7.57 17.63
N VAL A 223 9.94 -6.97 18.72
CA VAL A 223 9.61 -5.55 18.80
C VAL A 223 10.69 -4.72 19.50
N SER A 224 11.87 -5.31 19.76
CA SER A 224 12.93 -4.68 20.54
C SER A 224 13.45 -3.37 19.92
N LYS A 225 13.36 -3.21 18.60
CA LYS A 225 13.78 -2.01 17.86
C LYS A 225 12.68 -0.97 17.65
N VAL A 226 11.43 -1.28 17.98
CA VAL A 226 10.29 -0.39 17.79
C VAL A 226 10.38 0.78 18.78
N THR A 227 10.17 1.99 18.27
CA THR A 227 10.18 3.23 19.07
C THR A 227 8.79 3.85 19.20
N SER A 228 7.85 3.50 18.30
CA SER A 228 6.48 4.01 18.29
C SER A 228 5.45 2.90 18.07
N MET A 229 4.48 2.81 19.00
CA MET A 229 3.33 1.87 18.96
C MET A 229 2.02 2.58 19.35
N GLU A 230 1.97 3.90 19.23
CA GLU A 230 0.81 4.71 19.65
C GLU A 230 -0.50 4.12 19.11
N SER A 231 -1.44 3.86 20.02
CA SER A 231 -2.79 3.34 19.73
C SER A 231 -2.85 2.11 18.82
N MET A 232 -1.80 1.29 18.78
CA MET A 232 -1.65 0.16 17.82
C MET A 232 -2.87 -0.77 17.77
N PHE A 233 -3.51 -1.04 18.92
CA PHE A 233 -4.67 -1.93 19.03
C PHE A 233 -5.96 -1.21 19.41
N TYR A 234 -6.00 0.13 19.43
CA TYR A 234 -7.20 0.86 19.81
C TYR A 234 -8.34 0.56 18.82
N GLY A 235 -9.48 0.06 19.30
CA GLY A 235 -10.59 -0.37 18.43
C GLY A 235 -10.40 -1.74 17.76
N ALA A 236 -9.33 -2.48 18.04
CA ALA A 236 -9.20 -3.89 17.67
C ALA A 236 -10.01 -4.77 18.65
N GLU A 237 -11.34 -4.71 18.54
CA GLU A 237 -12.28 -5.23 19.54
C GLU A 237 -12.14 -6.72 19.84
N ASN A 238 -11.72 -7.53 18.85
CA ASN A 238 -11.53 -8.97 19.03
C ASN A 238 -10.13 -9.36 19.52
N PHE A 239 -9.17 -8.44 19.58
CA PHE A 239 -7.78 -8.76 19.89
C PHE A 239 -7.61 -9.16 21.38
N ASN A 240 -7.08 -10.36 21.64
CA ASN A 240 -6.91 -10.89 23.00
C ASN A 240 -5.68 -11.81 23.14
N GLN A 241 -4.59 -11.47 22.48
CA GLN A 241 -3.37 -12.30 22.48
C GLN A 241 -2.44 -11.96 23.66
N ASP A 242 -1.58 -12.92 24.03
CA ASP A 242 -0.57 -12.73 25.07
C ASP A 242 0.69 -12.05 24.51
N LEU A 243 0.86 -10.77 24.84
CA LEU A 243 2.00 -9.94 24.46
C LEU A 243 2.91 -9.61 25.65
N SER A 244 2.74 -10.32 26.78
CA SER A 244 3.45 -10.02 28.02
C SER A 244 4.97 -10.19 27.94
N ASN A 245 5.45 -10.93 26.92
CA ASN A 245 6.86 -11.19 26.64
C ASN A 245 7.50 -10.21 25.65
N TRP A 246 6.74 -9.27 25.08
CA TRP A 246 7.31 -8.27 24.17
C TRP A 246 8.32 -7.36 24.88
N ASN A 247 9.49 -7.18 24.26
CA ASN A 247 10.48 -6.20 24.72
C ASN A 247 10.11 -4.80 24.22
N THR A 248 9.31 -4.06 24.99
CA THR A 248 8.89 -2.69 24.65
C THR A 248 9.72 -1.59 25.32
N SER A 249 10.95 -1.90 25.73
CA SER A 249 11.84 -0.96 26.44
C SER A 249 12.12 0.35 25.66
N ASN A 250 12.05 0.30 24.33
CA ASN A 250 12.26 1.46 23.46
C ASN A 250 10.99 2.28 23.16
N VAL A 251 9.82 1.78 23.54
CA VAL A 251 8.50 2.36 23.22
C VAL A 251 8.00 3.23 24.37
N TRP A 252 7.58 4.46 24.05
CA TRP A 252 7.02 5.38 25.03
C TRP A 252 5.67 4.90 25.59
N LYS A 253 5.50 5.00 26.91
CA LYS A 253 4.26 4.59 27.61
C LYS A 253 3.03 5.41 27.24
N TRP A 254 3.20 6.68 26.84
CA TRP A 254 2.08 7.56 26.53
C TRP A 254 1.38 7.12 25.23
N SER A 255 0.07 7.38 25.17
CA SER A 255 -0.78 7.12 23.99
C SER A 255 -0.93 5.67 23.51
N GLN A 256 -0.59 4.66 24.32
CA GLN A 256 -0.75 3.25 23.92
C GLN A 256 -2.23 2.81 23.86
N ARG A 257 -3.09 3.38 24.73
CA ARG A 257 -4.55 3.15 24.77
C ARG A 257 -4.99 1.67 24.81
N ILE A 258 -4.15 0.78 25.35
CA ILE A 258 -4.43 -0.66 25.42
C ILE A 258 -5.61 -1.01 26.34
N ASN A 259 -5.87 -0.18 27.35
CA ASN A 259 -6.93 -0.41 28.34
C ASN A 259 -8.35 -0.19 27.80
N VAL A 260 -8.51 0.29 26.57
CA VAL A 260 -9.81 0.65 25.97
C VAL A 260 -10.06 -0.07 24.64
N SER A 261 -9.20 -1.02 24.23
CA SER A 261 -9.37 -1.75 22.96
C SER A 261 -10.37 -2.91 23.06
N ASN A 262 -10.16 -3.83 24.00
CA ASN A 262 -11.01 -5.01 24.23
C ASN A 262 -11.18 -5.23 25.74
N THR A 263 -12.42 -5.21 26.23
CA THR A 263 -12.74 -5.37 27.66
C THR A 263 -12.41 -6.77 28.20
N ASN A 264 -12.30 -7.77 27.32
CA ASN A 264 -11.92 -9.14 27.67
C ASN A 264 -10.39 -9.38 27.61
N TRP A 265 -9.61 -8.39 27.17
CA TRP A 265 -8.15 -8.53 27.08
C TRP A 265 -7.51 -8.46 28.47
N LYS A 266 -7.10 -9.62 28.99
CA LYS A 266 -6.57 -9.75 30.35
C LYS A 266 -5.32 -8.88 30.52
N LYS A 267 -5.28 -8.08 31.60
CA LYS A 267 -4.13 -7.21 31.93
C LYS A 267 -2.78 -7.92 31.95
N GLN A 268 -2.76 -9.20 32.35
CA GLN A 268 -1.52 -10.00 32.41
C GLN A 268 -0.91 -10.27 31.02
N TYR A 269 -1.71 -10.16 29.95
CA TYR A 269 -1.34 -10.36 28.55
C TYR A 269 -0.89 -9.07 27.86
N TRP A 270 -1.01 -7.92 28.54
CA TRP A 270 -0.66 -6.65 27.94
C TRP A 270 0.88 -6.50 27.84
N PRO A 271 1.38 -5.84 26.77
CA PRO A 271 2.78 -5.46 26.71
C PRO A 271 3.12 -4.45 27.81
N LYS A 272 4.34 -4.52 28.34
CA LYS A 272 4.77 -3.76 29.52
C LYS A 272 5.67 -2.58 29.16
N PHE A 273 5.09 -1.41 28.97
CA PHE A 273 5.84 -0.18 28.66
C PHE A 273 6.50 0.43 29.90
N SER A 274 7.82 0.59 29.86
CA SER A 274 8.60 1.18 30.97
C SER A 274 9.13 2.58 30.69
N LYS A 275 9.19 3.01 29.42
CA LYS A 275 9.77 4.30 29.03
C LYS A 275 8.79 5.46 29.31
N THR A 276 9.12 6.28 30.31
CA THR A 276 8.42 7.53 30.65
C THR A 276 9.24 8.74 30.20
N THR A 277 8.61 9.92 30.05
CA THR A 277 9.28 11.17 29.66
C THR A 277 10.53 11.43 30.51
N SER A 278 11.58 11.95 29.86
CA SER A 278 12.68 12.66 30.53
C SER A 278 12.19 13.94 31.17
#